data_AF-A0A970WQ41-F1
#
_entry.id   AF-A0A970WQ41-F1
#
_cell.length_a   1.000
_cell.length_b   1.000
_cell.length_c   1.000
_cell.angle_alpha   90.00
_cell.angle_beta   90.00
_cell.angle_gamma   90.00
#
_symmetry.space_group_name_H-M   'P 1'
#
loop_
_entity.id
_entity.type
_entity.pdbx_description
1 polymer ?
#
loop_
_entity_poly.entity_id
_entity_poly.type
_entity_poly.pdbx_seq_one_letter_code
_entity_poly.pdbx_strand_id
1 'polypeptide(L)'
;MSTSWKQDDVFPVIARIINEAYASQHRLVLHDEIVRRLLADGEAASIIDEARQQQDIDHSSDWFAHNMLAWFSQRITVDKSDWADTFHREKVDGKWAYAPIAAERWPDTGVEL
;
A
#
# COMPACT_ATOMS: atom_id res chain seq x y z
N MET A 1 16.96 16.08 -2.35
CA MET A 1 16.57 16.07 -0.92
C MET A 1 16.01 14.70 -0.63
N SER A 2 16.62 13.95 0.29
CA SER A 2 16.30 12.54 0.54
C SER A 2 15.07 12.42 1.45
N THR A 3 13.90 12.26 0.85
CA THR A 3 12.63 11.92 1.54
C THR A 3 12.56 10.43 1.92
N SER A 4 13.68 9.71 1.99
CA SER A 4 13.71 8.25 2.06
C SER A 4 13.31 7.68 3.42
N TRP A 5 13.67 8.34 4.53
CA TRP A 5 13.49 7.74 5.86
C TRP A 5 12.03 7.36 6.15
N LYS A 6 11.08 8.27 5.90
CA LYS A 6 9.65 7.99 6.14
C LYS A 6 9.03 7.01 5.14
N GLN A 7 9.60 6.92 3.93
CA GLN A 7 9.16 5.96 2.94
C GLN A 7 9.51 4.55 3.40
N ASP A 8 10.74 4.36 3.88
CA ASP A 8 11.23 3.06 4.35
C ASP A 8 10.46 2.56 5.59
N ASP A 9 9.97 3.47 6.44
CA ASP A 9 9.15 3.13 7.62
C ASP A 9 7.68 2.84 7.25
N VAL A 10 7.08 3.59 6.32
CA VAL A 10 5.64 3.44 6.00
C VAL A 10 5.37 2.28 5.03
N PHE A 11 6.32 1.91 4.17
CA PHE A 11 6.09 0.87 3.17
C PHE A 11 5.82 -0.52 3.78
N PRO A 12 6.56 -1.00 4.80
CA PRO A 12 6.22 -2.24 5.50
C PRO A 12 4.82 -2.20 6.12
N VAL A 13 4.39 -1.04 6.64
CA VAL A 13 3.06 -0.87 7.22
C VAL A 13 1.97 -0.95 6.15
N ILE A 14 2.16 -0.29 5.00
CA ILE A 14 1.26 -0.40 3.84
C ILE A 14 1.16 -1.87 3.39
N ALA A 15 2.30 -2.57 3.28
CA ALA A 15 2.33 -3.97 2.90
C ALA A 15 1.55 -4.85 3.89
N ARG A 16 1.73 -4.65 5.19
CA ARG A 16 0.97 -5.35 6.25
C ARG A 16 -0.54 -5.11 6.08
N ILE A 17 -0.95 -3.85 5.92
CA ILE A 17 -2.36 -3.48 5.75
C ILE A 17 -2.99 -4.14 4.52
N ILE A 18 -2.28 -4.19 3.38
CA ILE A 18 -2.77 -4.86 2.17
C ILE A 18 -2.94 -6.36 2.42
N ASN A 19 -1.95 -7.01 3.05
CA ASN A 19 -2.03 -8.44 3.35
C ASN A 19 -3.19 -8.77 4.30
N GLU A 20 -3.38 -8.02 5.38
CA GLU A 20 -4.48 -8.23 6.33
C GLU A 20 -5.86 -7.97 5.69
N ALA A 21 -5.97 -6.91 4.89
CA ALA A 21 -7.19 -6.57 4.18
C ALA A 21 -7.55 -7.63 3.12
N TYR A 22 -6.56 -8.16 2.41
CA TYR A 22 -6.74 -9.23 1.44
C TYR A 22 -7.08 -10.55 2.13
N ALA A 23 -6.35 -10.94 3.18
CA ALA A 23 -6.58 -12.19 3.91
C ALA A 23 -7.98 -12.28 4.53
N SER A 24 -8.58 -11.14 4.89
CA SER A 24 -9.93 -11.09 5.44
C SER A 24 -11.05 -11.14 4.39
N GLN A 25 -10.78 -10.74 3.15
CA GLN A 25 -11.83 -10.51 2.14
C GLN A 25 -11.63 -11.29 0.84
N HIS A 26 -10.43 -11.82 0.61
CA HIS A 26 -10.02 -12.54 -0.60
C HIS A 26 -10.38 -11.80 -1.90
N ARG A 27 -10.21 -10.48 -1.90
CA ARG A 27 -10.45 -9.61 -3.06
C ARG A 27 -9.39 -8.52 -3.14
N LEU A 28 -9.26 -7.91 -4.32
CA LEU A 28 -8.45 -6.71 -4.51
C LEU A 28 -8.79 -5.65 -3.46
N VAL A 29 -7.76 -5.14 -2.79
CA VAL A 29 -7.87 -4.10 -1.75
C VAL A 29 -7.77 -2.75 -2.43
N LEU A 30 -8.84 -1.95 -2.33
CA LEU A 30 -8.97 -0.69 -3.05
C LEU A 30 -8.09 0.41 -2.44
N HIS A 31 -7.63 1.35 -3.27
CA HIS A 31 -6.84 2.51 -2.83
C HIS A 31 -7.44 3.21 -1.60
N ASP A 32 -8.71 3.60 -1.68
CA ASP A 32 -9.38 4.35 -0.61
C ASP A 32 -9.64 3.49 0.65
N GLU A 33 -9.65 2.17 0.50
CA GLU A 33 -9.69 1.26 1.65
C GLU A 33 -8.34 1.24 2.37
N ILE A 34 -7.24 1.17 1.62
CA ILE A 34 -5.88 1.20 2.19
C ILE A 34 -5.64 2.54 2.89
N VAL A 35 -6.05 3.66 2.29
CA VAL A 35 -5.94 5.00 2.91
C VAL A 35 -6.71 5.05 4.23
N ARG A 36 -7.96 4.58 4.26
CA ARG A 36 -8.75 4.54 5.50
C ARG A 36 -8.09 3.66 6.57
N ARG A 37 -7.52 2.52 6.18
CA ARG A 37 -6.80 1.63 7.12
C ARG A 37 -5.50 2.26 7.62
N LEU A 38 -4.75 2.98 6.79
CA LEU A 38 -3.56 3.73 7.21
C LEU A 38 -3.91 4.80 8.24
N LEU A 39 -5.01 5.54 8.04
CA LEU A 39 -5.45 6.56 8.99
C LEU A 39 -5.96 5.98 10.31
N ALA A 40 -6.44 4.74 10.30
CA ALA A 40 -6.95 4.04 11.49
C ALA A 40 -5.87 3.21 12.22
N ASP A 41 -4.74 2.92 11.58
CA ASP A 41 -3.63 2.16 12.15
C ASP A 41 -2.72 3.10 12.97
N GLY A 42 -2.50 2.76 14.24
CA GLY A 42 -1.78 3.64 15.17
C GLY A 42 -0.32 3.90 14.78
N GLU A 43 0.34 2.91 14.18
CA GLU A 43 1.73 3.02 13.72
C GLU A 43 1.79 3.94 12.49
N ALA A 44 0.96 3.67 11.48
CA ALA A 44 0.86 4.51 10.29
C ALA A 44 0.44 5.95 10.63
N ALA A 45 -0.53 6.13 11.52
CA ALA A 45 -1.00 7.44 11.96
C ALA A 45 0.12 8.25 12.63
N SER A 46 0.98 7.60 13.41
CA SER A 46 2.14 8.24 14.06
C SER A 46 3.16 8.71 13.01
N ILE A 47 3.49 7.86 12.03
CA ILE A 47 4.39 8.21 10.92
C ILE A 47 3.82 9.38 10.09
N ILE A 48 2.51 9.37 9.82
CA ILE A 48 1.80 10.44 9.11
C ILE A 48 1.86 11.75 9.90
N ASP A 49 1.59 11.71 11.21
CA ASP A 49 1.61 12.91 12.05
C ASP A 49 3.02 13.52 12.12
N GLU A 50 4.04 12.69 12.31
CA GLU A 50 5.41 13.17 12.23
C GLU A 50 5.74 13.74 10.84
N ALA A 51 5.22 13.16 9.76
CA ALA A 51 5.45 13.65 8.39
C ALA A 51 4.85 15.04 8.20
N ARG A 52 3.68 15.28 8.78
CA ARG A 52 3.02 16.59 8.82
C ARG A 52 3.85 17.60 9.58
N GLN A 53 4.33 17.26 10.77
CA GLN A 53 5.11 18.17 11.63
C GLN A 53 6.45 18.62 11.01
N GLN A 54 7.00 17.84 10.07
CA GLN A 54 8.29 18.12 9.43
C GLN A 54 8.17 18.91 8.11
N GLN A 55 6.96 19.17 7.62
CA GLN A 55 6.74 19.88 6.38
C GLN A 55 6.28 21.31 6.67
N ASP A 56 6.84 22.28 5.94
CA ASP A 56 6.47 23.70 6.07
C ASP A 56 5.05 23.99 5.55
N ILE A 57 4.42 23.03 4.87
CA ILE A 57 3.08 23.13 4.30
C ILE A 57 2.10 22.29 5.13
N ASP A 58 1.05 22.94 5.62
CA ASP A 58 -0.03 22.30 6.37
C ASP A 58 -0.94 21.49 5.43
N HIS A 59 -0.56 20.23 5.20
CA HIS A 59 -1.41 19.25 4.54
C HIS A 59 -2.12 18.36 5.58
N SER A 60 -3.32 17.90 5.24
CA SER A 60 -4.10 16.99 6.08
C SER A 60 -3.46 15.60 6.15
N SER A 61 -3.74 14.85 7.22
CA SER A 61 -3.31 13.45 7.35
C SER A 61 -3.78 12.58 6.18
N ASP A 62 -4.98 12.87 5.66
CA ASP A 62 -5.54 12.21 4.47
C ASP A 62 -4.65 12.42 3.23
N TRP A 63 -4.22 13.66 2.99
CA TRP A 63 -3.31 13.98 1.90
C TRP A 63 -1.99 13.21 2.02
N PHE A 64 -1.43 13.13 3.23
CA PHE A 64 -0.20 12.37 3.46
C PHE A 64 -0.39 10.87 3.25
N ALA A 65 -1.51 10.28 3.72
CA ALA A 65 -1.81 8.87 3.48
C ALA A 65 -1.94 8.56 1.98
N HIS A 66 -2.63 9.41 1.22
CA HIS A 66 -2.70 9.31 -0.23
C HIS A 66 -1.32 9.41 -0.90
N ASN A 67 -0.51 10.37 -0.49
CA ASN A 67 0.83 10.58 -1.05
C ASN A 67 1.79 9.42 -0.73
N MET A 68 1.77 8.90 0.50
CA MET A 68 2.56 7.75 0.92
C MET A 68 2.19 6.49 0.14
N LEU A 69 0.89 6.23 -0.06
CA LEU A 69 0.44 5.12 -0.89
C LEU A 69 0.79 5.31 -2.38
N ALA A 70 0.77 6.54 -2.89
CA ALA A 70 1.21 6.84 -4.24
C ALA A 70 2.71 6.55 -4.43
N TRP A 71 3.55 6.91 -3.45
CA TRP A 71 4.97 6.57 -3.45
C TRP A 71 5.23 5.07 -3.35
N PHE A 72 4.48 4.35 -2.51
CA PHE A 72 4.53 2.89 -2.47
C PHE A 72 4.20 2.28 -3.84
N SER A 73 3.12 2.74 -4.46
CA SER A 73 2.73 2.33 -5.82
C SER A 73 3.80 2.66 -6.86
N GLN A 74 4.48 3.79 -6.72
CA GLN A 74 5.58 4.14 -7.61
C GLN A 74 6.73 3.14 -7.50
N ARG A 75 7.08 2.66 -6.30
CA ARG A 75 8.15 1.66 -6.09
C ARG A 75 7.86 0.31 -6.73
N ILE A 76 6.58 -0.07 -6.86
CA ILE A 76 6.18 -1.26 -7.63
C ILE A 76 6.45 -1.08 -9.13
N THR A 77 6.46 0.17 -9.63
CA THR A 77 6.65 0.48 -11.05
C THR A 77 8.09 0.74 -11.42
N VAL A 78 8.79 1.49 -10.56
CA VAL A 78 10.12 2.02 -10.79
C VAL A 78 11.08 1.13 -10.02
N ASP A 79 11.78 0.29 -10.78
CA ASP A 79 12.84 -0.62 -10.35
C ASP A 79 12.36 -1.97 -9.76
N LYS A 80 13.25 -2.97 -9.78
CA LYS A 80 13.06 -4.30 -9.18
C LYS A 80 13.06 -4.20 -7.65
N SER A 81 12.14 -3.42 -7.08
CA SER A 81 11.95 -3.41 -5.63
C SER A 81 11.31 -4.71 -5.18
N ASP A 82 11.60 -5.14 -3.96
CA ASP A 82 10.99 -6.33 -3.34
C ASP A 82 9.45 -6.27 -3.38
N TRP A 83 8.87 -5.06 -3.45
CA TRP A 83 7.43 -4.84 -3.56
C TRP A 83 6.85 -5.25 -4.92
N ALA A 84 7.62 -5.12 -6.01
CA ALA A 84 7.18 -5.54 -7.34
C ALA A 84 6.96 -7.05 -7.42
N ASP A 85 7.76 -7.83 -6.68
CA ASP A 85 7.63 -9.28 -6.57
C ASP A 85 6.67 -9.72 -5.43
N THR A 86 6.16 -8.77 -4.64
CA THR A 86 5.25 -9.06 -3.51
C THR A 86 3.78 -8.76 -3.84
N PHE A 87 3.50 -7.72 -4.64
CA PHE A 87 2.14 -7.26 -4.89
C PHE A 87 1.78 -7.18 -6.37
N HIS A 88 0.65 -7.79 -6.71
CA HIS A 88 -0.09 -7.49 -7.92
C HIS A 88 -0.92 -6.23 -7.70
N ARG A 89 -1.14 -5.46 -8.78
CA ARG A 89 -2.08 -4.36 -8.78
C ARG A 89 -2.78 -4.20 -10.13
N GLU A 90 -4.03 -3.77 -10.05
CA GLU A 90 -4.89 -3.49 -11.19
C GLU A 90 -5.56 -2.11 -11.01
N LYS A 91 -5.92 -1.44 -12.11
CA LYS A 91 -6.75 -0.24 -12.02
C LYS A 91 -8.23 -0.60 -11.94
N VAL A 92 -8.87 -0.23 -10.84
CA VAL A 92 -10.32 -0.32 -10.63
C VAL A 92 -10.86 1.10 -10.50
N ASP A 93 -11.83 1.48 -11.33
CA ASP A 93 -12.43 2.82 -11.37
C ASP A 93 -11.40 3.98 -11.40
N GLY A 94 -10.31 3.77 -12.15
CA GLY A 94 -9.24 4.77 -12.32
C GLY A 94 -8.25 4.85 -11.16
N LYS A 95 -8.40 4.06 -10.09
CA LYS A 95 -7.47 3.98 -8.95
C LYS A 95 -6.80 2.62 -8.89
N TRP A 96 -5.61 2.55 -8.28
CA TRP A 96 -4.93 1.26 -8.08
C TRP A 96 -5.58 0.44 -6.96
N ALA A 97 -5.80 -0.84 -7.21
CA ALA A 97 -6.17 -1.83 -6.21
C ALA A 97 -5.09 -2.91 -6.15
N TYR A 98 -4.94 -3.57 -5.00
CA TYR A 98 -3.75 -4.37 -4.69
C TYR A 98 -4.12 -5.76 -4.18
N ALA A 99 -3.29 -6.75 -4.48
CA ALA A 99 -3.34 -8.09 -3.91
C ALA A 99 -1.93 -8.68 -3.74
N PRO A 100 -1.68 -9.55 -2.74
CA PRO A 100 -0.42 -10.27 -2.64
C PRO A 100 -0.24 -11.26 -3.81
N ILE A 101 0.93 -11.28 -4.46
CA ILE A 101 1.21 -12.21 -5.59
C ILE A 101 1.13 -13.67 -5.15
N ALA A 102 1.58 -13.98 -3.93
CA ALA A 102 1.52 -15.34 -3.39
C ALA A 102 0.08 -15.87 -3.28
N ALA A 103 -0.91 -15.00 -3.13
CA ALA A 103 -2.32 -15.37 -3.08
C ALA A 103 -2.96 -15.49 -4.47
N GLU A 104 -2.36 -14.87 -5.48
CA GLU A 104 -2.82 -14.91 -6.87
C GLU A 104 -2.22 -16.07 -7.67
N ARG A 105 -1.39 -16.92 -7.06
CA ARG A 105 -1.26 -18.32 -7.50
C ARG A 105 -2.62 -19.00 -7.27
N TRP A 106 -3.54 -18.73 -8.19
CA TRP A 106 -4.67 -19.60 -8.47
C TRP A 106 -4.14 -21.03 -8.47
N PRO A 107 -4.74 -21.99 -7.75
CA PRO A 107 -4.36 -23.37 -7.94
C PRO A 107 -4.48 -23.63 -9.45
N ASP A 108 -3.41 -24.18 -10.04
CA ASP A 108 -3.50 -24.89 -11.31
C ASP A 108 -4.87 -25.54 -11.34
N THR A 109 -5.72 -25.18 -12.31
CA THR A 109 -6.90 -25.97 -12.62
C THR A 109 -6.38 -27.30 -13.15
N GLY A 110 -5.90 -28.14 -12.24
CA GLY A 110 -5.76 -29.57 -12.40
C GLY A 110 -7.17 -30.13 -12.49
N VAL A 111 -7.78 -29.95 -13.66
CA VAL A 111 -8.87 -30.81 -14.08
C VAL A 111 -8.21 -31.99 -14.78
N GLU A 112 -7.84 -32.98 -13.97
CA GLU A 112 -7.84 -34.38 -14.39
C GLU A 112 -8.73 -35.12 -13.41
N LEU A 113 -9.98 -35.37 -13.83
CA LEU A 113 -10.75 -36.58 -13.55
C LEU A 113 -11.62 -36.87 -14.79
#